data_AF-A0A1H6CBB6-F1
#
_entry.id   AF-A0A1H6CBB6-F1
#
_cell.length_a   1.000
_cell.length_b   1.000
_cell.length_c   1.000
_cell.angle_alpha   90.00
_cell.angle_beta   90.00
_cell.angle_gamma   90.00
#
_symmetry.space_group_name_H-M   'P 1'
#
loop_
_entity.id
_entity.type
_entity.pdbx_description
1 polymer ?
#
loop_
_entity_poly.entity_id
_entity_poly.type
_entity_poly.pdbx_seq_one_letter_code
_entity_poly.pdbx_strand_id
1 'polypeptide(L)' 'MASVVNKIRRWLHTPQGRQARAHAERLARDPRNRARLRGLLNRRGGSSHHH' A
#
# COMPACT_ATOMS: atom_id res chain seq x y z
N MET A 1 21.81 13.61 -13.10
CA MET A 1 20.51 12.88 -13.07
C MET A 1 19.93 12.93 -11.67
N ALA A 2 19.04 13.88 -11.39
CA ALA A 2 18.28 13.87 -10.15
C ALA A 2 17.24 12.75 -10.25
N SER A 3 17.62 11.59 -9.71
CA SER A 3 16.86 10.36 -9.81
C SER A 3 15.48 10.53 -9.17
N VAL A 4 14.45 9.91 -9.74
CA VAL A 4 13.04 9.93 -9.29
C VAL A 4 12.92 9.73 -7.76
N VAL A 5 13.85 8.96 -7.19
CA VAL A 5 14.03 8.74 -5.74
C VAL A 5 14.16 10.04 -4.94
N ASN A 6 14.91 11.04 -5.42
CA ASN A 6 15.08 12.32 -4.72
C ASN A 6 13.78 13.13 -4.69
N LYS A 7 12.97 13.06 -5.75
CA LYS A 7 11.66 13.71 -5.81
C LYS A 7 10.68 13.06 -4.84
N ILE A 8 10.70 11.72 -4.76
CA ILE A 8 9.90 10.95 -3.79
C ILE A 8 10.35 11.28 -2.36
N ARG A 9 11.66 11.30 -2.06
CA ARG A 9 12.17 11.70 -0.74
C ARG A 9 11.70 13.10 -0.37
N ARG A 10 11.87 14.07 -1.27
CA ARG A 10 11.44 15.46 -1.05
C ARG A 10 9.92 15.55 -0.83
N TRP A 11 9.13 14.74 -1.55
CA TRP A 11 7.68 14.64 -1.36
C TRP A 11 7.29 14.00 -0.04
N LEU A 12 7.99 12.96 0.43
CA LEU A 12 7.77 12.35 1.75
C LEU A 12 8.01 13.32 2.92
N HIS A 13 8.83 14.36 2.71
CA HIS A 13 9.05 15.41 3.70
C HIS A 13 7.96 16.49 3.75
N THR A 14 7.02 16.53 2.79
CA THR A 14 5.89 17.48 2.81
C THR A 14 4.77 17.01 3.75
N PRO A 15 3.85 17.90 4.18
CA PRO A 15 2.68 17.50 4.95
C PRO A 15 1.83 16.42 4.27
N GLN A 16 1.73 16.43 2.93
CA GLN A 16 1.03 15.38 2.19
C GLN A 16 1.75 14.03 2.30
N GLY A 17 3.08 14.01 2.18
CA GLY A 17 3.88 12.81 2.34
C GLY A 17 3.82 12.22 3.76
N ARG A 18 3.78 13.07 4.78
CA ARG A 18 3.57 12.65 6.19
C ARG A 18 2.20 12.02 6.41
N GLN A 19 1.14 12.61 5.83
CA GLN A 19 -0.20 12.02 5.89
C GLN A 19 -0.25 10.66 5.18
N ALA A 20 0.35 10.54 4.00
CA ALA A 20 0.43 9.27 3.26
C ALA A 20 1.17 8.19 4.06
N ARG A 21 2.27 8.56 4.72
CA ARG A 21 3.01 7.66 5.61
C ARG A 21 2.19 7.25 6.83
N ALA A 22 1.54 8.19 7.50
CA ALA A 22 0.67 7.89 8.64
C ALA A 22 -0.52 7.01 8.26
N HIS A 23 -1.09 7.22 7.07
CA HIS A 23 -2.13 6.36 6.51
C HIS A 23 -1.58 4.96 6.24
N ALA A 24 -0.42 4.83 5.61
CA ALA A 24 0.24 3.55 5.38
C ALA A 24 0.56 2.81 6.70
N GLU A 25 1.06 3.51 7.72
CA GLU A 25 1.32 2.95 9.05
C GLU A 25 0.03 2.48 9.74
N ARG A 26 -1.08 3.22 9.59
CA ARG A 26 -2.41 2.79 10.07
C ARG A 26 -2.90 1.55 9.33
N LEU A 27 -2.78 1.52 8.00
CA LEU A 27 -3.18 0.37 7.20
C LEU A 27 -2.32 -0.87 7.52
N ALA A 28 -1.03 -0.68 7.81
CA ALA A 28 -0.12 -1.76 8.20
C ALA A 28 -0.39 -2.29 9.62
N ARG A 29 -0.81 -1.41 10.53
CA ARG A 29 -1.22 -1.78 11.90
C ARG A 29 -2.59 -2.42 11.98
N ASP A 30 -3.45 -2.24 10.98
CA ASP A 30 -4.81 -2.77 11.03
C ASP A 30 -4.89 -4.23 10.52
N PRO A 31 -5.10 -5.22 11.41
CA PRO A 31 -5.24 -6.62 11.02
C PRO A 31 -6.51 -6.89 10.19
N ARG A 32 -7.55 -6.06 10.29
CA ARG A 32 -8.78 -6.20 9.48
C ARG A 32 -8.51 -5.90 8.02
N ASN A 33 -7.56 -5.01 7.75
CA ASN A 33 -7.18 -4.66 6.39
C ASN A 33 -6.39 -5.81 5.74
N ARG A 34 -5.65 -6.59 6.54
CA ARG A 34 -4.99 -7.82 6.11
C ARG A 34 -5.99 -8.87 5.65
N ALA A 35 -7.10 -9.06 6.37
CA ALA A 35 -8.17 -9.97 5.98
C ALA A 35 -8.87 -9.52 4.69
N ARG A 36 -9.13 -8.22 4.53
CA ARG A 36 -9.68 -7.65 3.29
C ARG A 36 -8.73 -7.79 2.11
N LEU A 37 -7.44 -7.51 2.30
CA LEU A 37 -6.41 -7.72 1.29
C LEU A 37 -6.29 -9.19 0.90
N ARG A 38 -6.37 -10.11 1.87
CA ARG A 38 -6.37 -11.57 1.61
C ARG A 38 -7.60 -11.99 0.81
N GLY A 39 -8.78 -11.45 1.13
CA GLY A 39 -10.01 -11.67 0.36
C GLY A 39 -9.94 -11.12 -1.06
N LEU A 40 -9.35 -9.93 -1.24
CA LEU A 40 -9.16 -9.31 -2.55
C LEU A 40 -8.09 -10.03 -3.39
N LEU A 41 -7.01 -10.49 -2.76
CA LEU A 41 -5.97 -11.31 -3.40
C LEU A 41 -6.53 -12.69 -3.79
N ASN A 42 -7.32 -13.33 -2.93
CA ASN A 42 -8.04 -14.56 -3.30
C ASN A 42 -9.03 -14.31 -4.45
N ARG A 43 -9.70 -13.16 -4.48
CA ARG A 43 -10.66 -12.82 -5.55
C ARG A 43 -9.98 -12.42 -6.86
N ARG A 44 -8.75 -11.89 -6.83
CA ARG A 44 -7.95 -11.56 -8.04
C ARG A 44 -7.02 -12.69 -8.50
N GLY A 45 -6.62 -13.59 -7.61
CA GLY A 45 -5.82 -14.78 -7.93
C GLY A 45 -6.65 -16.03 -8.24
N GLY A 46 -7.98 -15.96 -8.09
CA GLY A 46 -8.91 -17.07 -8.31
C GLY A 46 -9.36 -17.21 -9.76
N SER A 47 -8.42 -17.35 -10.69
CA SER A 47 -8.65 -17.95 -12.01
C SER A 47 -7.84 -19.24 -12.11
N SER A 48 -8.14 -20.22 -11.26
CA SER A 48 -7.79 -21.65 -11.44
C SER A 48 -8.35 -22.48 -10.29
N HIS A 49 -9.61 -22.91 -10.41
CA HIS A 49 -9.90 -24.34 -10.27
C HIS A 49 -11.23 -24.68 -10.94
N HIS A 50 -11.12 -25.65 -11.82
CA HIS A 50 -12.13 -26.30 -12.63
C HIS A 50 -12.39 -27.65 -11.96
N HIS A 51 -13.60 -27.89 -11.44
CA HIS A 51 -14.33 -29.17 -11.27
C HIS A 51 -15.40 -29.05 -10.18
#